data_AF-A0A821JNY0-F1
#
_entry.id   AF-A0A821JNY0-F1
#
_cell.length_a   1.000
_cell.length_b   1.000
_cell.length_c   1.000
_cell.angle_alpha   90.00
_cell.angle_beta   90.00
_cell.angle_gamma   90.00
#
_symmetry.space_group_name_H-M   'P 1'
#
loop_
_entity.id
_entity.type
_entity.pdbx_description
1 polymer ?
#
loop_
_entity_poly.entity_id
_entity_poly.type
_entity_poly.pdbx_seq_one_letter_code
_entity_poly.pdbx_strand_id
1 'polypeptide(L)'
;MSLRFDAISNLNTNSNDFLESGTKKITNIFGENVFTLKTAREYLGDEAYKSLQQSVKGGKKIDRAVASQIANGIKAWAESKGVTHFTHWFQPLTGTTAEKHDSFFTIKSDGTAIEEFDGAALIQQEPDASSFPSGGLRATFEARGYTAWDPSSPAFIMEIGRG
;
A
#
# COMPACT_ATOMS: atom_id res chain seq x y z
N MET A 1 -18.29 4.12 -40.53
CA MET A 1 -19.14 4.41 -39.35
C MET A 1 -18.42 5.44 -38.50
N SER A 2 -19.14 6.40 -37.92
CA SER A 2 -18.52 7.46 -37.08
C SER A 2 -18.34 6.93 -35.67
N LEU A 3 -17.18 7.21 -35.05
CA LEU A 3 -16.83 6.86 -33.67
C LEU A 3 -17.94 7.19 -32.65
N ARG A 4 -18.76 8.20 -32.95
CA ARG A 4 -19.92 8.58 -32.14
C ARG A 4 -21.00 7.49 -32.10
N PHE A 5 -21.32 6.87 -33.24
CA PHE A 5 -22.36 5.86 -33.30
C PHE A 5 -21.90 4.54 -32.66
N ASP A 6 -20.62 4.19 -32.84
CA ASP A 6 -20.01 3.02 -32.19
C ASP A 6 -19.96 3.19 -30.65
N ALA A 7 -19.70 4.41 -30.16
CA ALA A 7 -19.78 4.69 -28.73
C ALA A 7 -21.22 4.54 -28.19
N ILE A 8 -22.23 5.03 -28.91
CA ILE A 8 -23.64 4.92 -28.50
C ILE A 8 -24.10 3.45 -28.48
N SER A 9 -23.68 2.62 -29.44
CA SER A 9 -24.04 1.19 -29.43
C SER A 9 -23.42 0.45 -28.24
N ASN A 10 -22.19 0.82 -27.85
CA ASN A 10 -21.45 0.17 -26.76
C ASN A 10 -21.91 0.58 -25.35
N LEU A 11 -22.70 1.66 -25.20
CA LEU A 11 -23.24 2.06 -23.90
C LEU A 11 -24.25 1.04 -23.34
N ASN A 12 -25.00 0.36 -24.21
CA ASN A 12 -26.03 -0.60 -23.79
C ASN A 12 -25.47 -2.00 -23.47
N THR A 13 -24.21 -2.28 -23.79
CA THR A 13 -23.56 -3.59 -23.54
C THR A 13 -22.84 -3.68 -22.21
N ASN A 14 -22.70 -2.57 -21.48
CA ASN A 14 -22.21 -2.59 -20.10
C ASN A 14 -23.33 -3.09 -19.19
N SER A 15 -23.52 -4.42 -19.16
CA SER A 15 -24.16 -5.07 -18.03
C SER A 15 -23.47 -4.54 -16.77
N ASN A 16 -24.26 -4.02 -15.83
CA ASN A 16 -23.78 -3.66 -14.49
C ASN A 16 -23.08 -4.90 -13.91
N ASP A 17 -21.76 -4.96 -14.04
CA ASP A 17 -20.98 -6.10 -13.58
C ASP A 17 -21.09 -6.13 -12.05
N PHE A 18 -21.87 -7.11 -11.59
CA PHE A 18 -21.87 -7.75 -10.28
C PHE A 18 -21.75 -6.84 -9.06
N LEU A 19 -22.91 -6.37 -8.57
CA LEU A 19 -23.10 -6.26 -7.12
C LEU A 19 -23.41 -7.68 -6.62
N GLU A 20 -22.38 -8.49 -6.38
CA GLU A 20 -22.61 -9.69 -5.57
C GLU A 20 -23.12 -9.23 -4.20
N SER A 21 -24.41 -9.49 -3.96
CA SER A 21 -25.09 -9.20 -2.71
C SER A 21 -24.62 -10.19 -1.64
N GLY A 22 -23.37 -10.06 -1.23
CA GLY A 22 -22.73 -10.85 -0.19
C GLY A 22 -22.80 -10.12 1.15
N THR A 23 -23.97 -10.20 1.80
CA THR A 23 -24.27 -9.96 3.23
C THR A 23 -25.33 -8.88 3.51
N LYS A 24 -26.39 -9.28 4.24
CA LYS A 24 -27.52 -8.41 4.64
C LYS A 24 -27.16 -7.39 5.74
N LYS A 25 -25.96 -7.48 6.33
CA LYS A 25 -25.57 -6.69 7.51
C LYS A 25 -24.34 -5.85 7.21
N ILE A 26 -24.54 -4.53 7.17
CA ILE A 26 -23.51 -3.52 6.89
C ILE A 26 -22.30 -3.65 7.83
N THR A 27 -22.50 -4.10 9.07
CA THR A 27 -21.41 -4.28 10.04
C THR A 27 -20.36 -5.32 9.62
N ASN A 28 -20.71 -6.24 8.72
CA ASN A 28 -19.79 -7.28 8.27
C ASN A 28 -18.84 -6.77 7.18
N ILE A 29 -19.33 -5.88 6.32
CA ILE A 29 -18.55 -5.27 5.23
C ILE A 29 -17.80 -4.01 5.67
N PHE A 30 -18.31 -3.31 6.69
CA PHE A 30 -17.71 -2.07 7.15
C PHE A 30 -16.30 -2.30 7.70
N GLY A 31 -15.30 -1.67 7.05
CA GLY A 31 -13.89 -1.76 7.45
C GLY A 31 -13.23 -3.09 7.11
N GLU A 32 -13.86 -3.98 6.35
CA GLU A 32 -13.30 -5.29 6.02
C GLU A 32 -11.99 -5.21 5.24
N ASN A 33 -11.82 -4.17 4.42
CA ASN A 33 -10.64 -3.88 3.62
C ASN A 33 -9.71 -2.85 4.28
N VAL A 34 -9.80 -2.68 5.61
CA VAL A 34 -8.95 -1.75 6.37
C VAL A 34 -8.14 -2.51 7.42
N PHE A 35 -6.84 -2.24 7.49
CA PHE A 35 -5.92 -2.81 8.47
C PHE A 35 -6.08 -2.10 9.83
N THR A 36 -7.21 -2.33 10.48
CA THR A 36 -7.52 -1.76 11.80
C THR A 36 -6.64 -2.35 12.90
N LEU A 37 -6.62 -1.74 14.09
CA LEU A 37 -5.95 -2.35 15.26
C LEU A 37 -6.51 -3.75 15.61
N LYS A 38 -7.79 -4.01 15.35
CA LYS A 38 -8.38 -5.34 15.54
C LYS A 38 -7.73 -6.34 14.59
N THR A 39 -7.67 -6.00 13.30
CA THR A 39 -7.01 -6.79 12.28
C THR A 39 -5.53 -6.98 12.62
N ALA A 40 -4.84 -5.90 12.98
CA ALA A 40 -3.44 -5.95 13.36
C ALA A 40 -3.18 -6.92 14.53
N ARG A 41 -4.13 -7.08 15.47
CA ARG A 41 -3.98 -8.05 16.57
C ARG A 41 -3.98 -9.51 16.11
N GLU A 42 -4.64 -9.81 14.99
CA GLU A 42 -4.72 -11.15 14.41
C GLU A 42 -3.46 -11.50 13.61
N TYR A 43 -2.79 -10.50 13.02
CA TYR A 43 -1.65 -10.69 12.11
C TYR A 43 -0.29 -10.29 12.69
N LEU A 44 -0.24 -9.55 13.80
CA LEU A 44 1.01 -9.08 14.42
C LEU A 44 1.32 -9.82 15.71
N GLY A 45 2.62 -10.07 15.94
CA GLY A 45 3.14 -10.46 17.23
C GLY A 45 2.88 -9.38 18.30
N ASP A 46 2.93 -9.78 19.57
CA ASP A 46 2.54 -8.92 20.70
C ASP A 46 3.37 -7.62 20.78
N GLU A 47 4.67 -7.71 20.48
CA GLU A 47 5.60 -6.58 20.44
C GLU A 47 5.24 -5.58 19.32
N ALA A 48 5.14 -6.04 18.07
CA ALA A 48 4.75 -5.22 16.93
C ALA A 48 3.37 -4.58 17.12
N TYR A 49 2.39 -5.33 17.64
CA TYR A 49 1.05 -4.82 17.92
C TYR A 49 1.08 -3.68 18.96
N LYS A 50 1.79 -3.87 20.07
CA LYS A 50 1.91 -2.85 21.12
C LYS A 50 2.62 -1.60 20.60
N SER A 51 3.68 -1.79 19.81
CA SER A 51 4.41 -0.68 19.19
C SER A 51 3.51 0.10 18.23
N LEU A 52 2.81 -0.58 17.31
CA LEU A 52 1.86 0.06 16.39
C LEU A 52 0.76 0.81 17.16
N GLN A 53 0.18 0.21 18.20
CA GLN A 53 -0.85 0.86 19.01
C GLN A 53 -0.33 2.15 19.67
N GLN A 54 0.93 2.14 20.15
CA GLN A 54 1.57 3.33 20.73
C GLN A 54 1.84 4.40 19.67
N SER A 55 2.28 4.01 18.47
CA SER A 55 2.50 4.94 17.35
C SER A 55 1.19 5.61 16.91
N VAL A 56 0.10 4.84 16.79
CA VAL A 56 -1.24 5.35 16.44
C VAL A 56 -1.73 6.34 17.50
N LYS A 57 -1.67 6.00 18.79
CA LYS A 57 -2.17 6.85 19.88
C LYS A 57 -1.28 8.07 20.15
N GLY A 58 0.03 7.91 19.98
CA GLY A 58 1.03 8.91 20.32
C GLY A 58 1.43 9.81 19.15
N GLY A 59 0.91 9.58 17.94
CA GLY A 59 1.34 10.31 16.73
C GLY A 59 2.83 10.13 16.45
N LYS A 60 3.41 8.98 16.82
CA LYS A 60 4.84 8.69 16.66
C LYS A 60 5.06 7.89 15.39
N LYS A 61 6.25 8.03 14.81
CA LYS A 61 6.72 7.18 13.70
C LYS A 61 6.77 5.71 14.14
N ILE A 62 6.70 4.79 13.18
CA ILE A 62 6.93 3.37 13.41
C ILE A 62 8.41 3.16 13.79
N ASP A 63 8.64 2.37 14.83
CA ASP A 63 9.99 1.98 15.23
C ASP A 63 10.59 1.01 14.20
N ARG A 64 11.81 1.29 13.76
CA ARG A 64 12.55 0.47 12.80
C ARG A 64 12.71 -0.98 13.27
N ALA A 65 12.86 -1.20 14.58
CA ALA A 65 13.02 -2.54 15.14
C ALA A 65 11.83 -3.46 14.85
N VAL A 66 10.61 -2.90 14.80
CA VAL A 66 9.38 -3.67 14.55
C VAL A 66 8.83 -3.47 13.14
N ALA A 67 9.41 -2.58 12.33
CA ALA A 67 8.91 -2.21 11.01
C ALA A 67 8.77 -3.44 10.10
N SER A 68 9.78 -4.31 10.07
CA SER A 68 9.73 -5.55 9.27
C SER A 68 8.66 -6.53 9.75
N GLN A 69 8.42 -6.61 11.06
CA GLN A 69 7.34 -7.44 11.60
C GLN A 69 5.96 -6.89 11.21
N ILE A 70 5.79 -5.57 11.25
CA ILE A 70 4.55 -4.91 10.84
C ILE A 70 4.32 -5.10 9.34
N ALA A 71 5.35 -4.90 8.51
CA ALA A 71 5.25 -5.09 7.06
C ALA A 71 4.86 -6.53 6.72
N ASN A 72 5.49 -7.53 7.34
CA ASN A 72 5.12 -8.93 7.15
C ASN A 72 3.66 -9.22 7.53
N GLY A 73 3.17 -8.64 8.63
CA GLY A 73 1.77 -8.79 9.03
C GLY A 73 0.77 -8.11 8.09
N ILE A 74 1.10 -6.91 7.60
CA ILE A 74 0.29 -6.21 6.58
C ILE A 74 0.24 -7.03 5.29
N LYS A 75 1.39 -7.55 4.85
CA LYS A 75 1.49 -8.39 3.66
C LYS A 75 0.64 -9.65 3.79
N ALA A 76 0.79 -10.39 4.90
CA ALA A 76 0.01 -11.61 5.14
C ALA A 76 -1.50 -11.34 5.15
N TRP A 77 -1.94 -10.21 5.73
CA TRP A 77 -3.33 -9.78 5.66
C TRP A 77 -3.77 -9.45 4.23
N ALA A 78 -2.94 -8.71 3.48
CA ALA A 78 -3.24 -8.32 2.11
C ALA A 78 -3.31 -9.55 1.18
N GLU A 79 -2.36 -10.47 1.30
CA GLU A 79 -2.32 -11.75 0.57
C GLU A 79 -3.55 -12.62 0.88
N SER A 80 -4.05 -12.62 2.13
CA SER A 80 -5.29 -13.33 2.48
C SER A 80 -6.53 -12.83 1.72
N LYS A 81 -6.45 -11.64 1.14
CA LYS A 81 -7.48 -10.99 0.31
C LYS A 81 -7.10 -10.95 -1.18
N GLY A 82 -6.04 -11.66 -1.59
CA GLY A 82 -5.61 -11.75 -2.98
C GLY A 82 -4.87 -10.52 -3.51
N VAL A 83 -4.38 -9.64 -2.64
CA VAL A 83 -3.62 -8.45 -3.04
C VAL A 83 -2.22 -8.87 -3.49
N THR A 84 -1.78 -8.33 -4.63
CA THR A 84 -0.47 -8.64 -5.24
C THR A 84 0.47 -7.43 -5.30
N HIS A 85 -0.07 -6.23 -5.10
CA HIS A 85 0.64 -4.97 -5.22
C HIS A 85 0.33 -4.06 -4.03
N PHE A 86 1.25 -3.17 -3.72
CA PHE A 86 1.07 -2.09 -2.76
C PHE A 86 1.45 -0.76 -3.41
N THR A 87 1.00 0.34 -2.80
CA THR A 87 1.37 1.69 -3.22
C THR A 87 1.44 2.59 -2.00
N HIS A 88 2.35 3.56 -2.03
CA HIS A 88 2.28 4.69 -1.11
C HIS A 88 1.20 5.65 -1.61
N TRP A 89 0.03 5.57 -1.00
CA TRP A 89 -1.08 6.45 -1.33
C TRP A 89 -0.92 7.82 -0.64
N PHE A 90 -0.80 8.89 -1.42
CA PHE A 90 -0.72 10.26 -0.89
C PHE A 90 -1.29 11.28 -1.89
N GLN A 91 -1.70 12.43 -1.35
CA GLN A 91 -2.21 13.56 -2.14
C GLN A 91 -1.17 14.69 -2.20
N PRO A 92 -0.44 14.85 -3.33
CA PRO A 92 0.46 15.97 -3.51
C PRO A 92 -0.28 17.32 -3.65
N LEU A 93 0.45 18.41 -3.46
CA LEU A 93 -0.06 19.79 -3.62
C LEU A 93 -0.54 20.13 -5.04
N THR A 94 -0.36 19.23 -6.01
CA THR A 94 -0.88 19.34 -7.38
C THR A 94 -2.37 18.98 -7.50
N GLY A 95 -3.00 18.49 -6.43
CA GLY A 95 -4.44 18.22 -6.38
C GLY A 95 -4.91 16.88 -6.98
N THR A 96 -3.99 16.09 -7.54
CA THR A 96 -4.25 14.74 -8.07
C THR A 96 -3.51 13.70 -7.24
N THR A 97 -4.13 12.57 -6.90
CA THR A 97 -3.46 11.47 -6.21
C THR A 97 -2.28 10.96 -7.05
N ALA A 98 -1.14 10.76 -6.41
CA ALA A 98 0.00 10.07 -7.02
C ALA A 98 0.08 8.66 -6.41
N GLU A 99 0.10 7.66 -7.28
CA GLU A 99 0.22 6.26 -6.87
C GLU A 99 1.28 5.61 -7.75
N LYS A 100 2.13 4.79 -7.13
CA LYS A 100 3.05 3.90 -7.82
C LYS A 100 2.83 2.51 -7.27
N HIS A 101 2.34 1.63 -8.12
CA HIS A 101 2.05 0.25 -7.73
C HIS A 101 3.33 -0.56 -7.85
N ASP A 102 3.81 -1.05 -6.71
CA ASP A 102 4.94 -1.95 -6.58
C ASP A 102 4.42 -3.33 -6.20
N SER A 103 5.01 -4.39 -6.75
CA SER A 103 4.63 -5.76 -6.42
C SER A 103 5.33 -6.23 -5.15
N PHE A 104 4.70 -7.14 -4.39
CA PHE A 104 5.41 -7.89 -3.36
C PHE A 104 6.47 -8.84 -3.94
N PHE A 105 6.35 -9.19 -5.23
CA PHE A 105 7.29 -10.07 -5.90
C PHE A 105 8.70 -9.46 -5.98
N THR A 106 9.69 -10.22 -5.53
CA THR A 106 11.10 -9.91 -5.67
C THR A 106 11.92 -11.17 -5.90
N ILE A 107 13.12 -11.01 -6.47
CA ILE A 107 14.07 -12.11 -6.72
C ILE A 107 15.28 -11.91 -5.82
N LYS A 108 15.59 -12.88 -4.96
CA LYS A 108 16.78 -12.86 -4.11
C LYS A 108 18.05 -13.10 -4.94
N SER A 109 19.21 -12.84 -4.33
CA SER A 109 20.53 -12.97 -4.98
C SER A 109 20.85 -14.39 -5.48
N ASP A 110 20.19 -15.40 -4.93
CA ASP A 110 20.30 -16.80 -5.33
C ASP A 110 19.34 -17.17 -6.49
N GLY A 111 18.55 -16.21 -6.99
CA GLY A 111 17.57 -16.41 -8.05
C GLY A 111 16.21 -16.92 -7.56
N THR A 112 16.01 -17.06 -6.24
CA THR A 112 14.70 -17.48 -5.71
C THR A 112 13.67 -16.36 -5.79
N ALA A 113 12.50 -16.70 -6.32
CA ALA A 113 11.35 -15.81 -6.35
C ALA A 113 10.60 -15.87 -5.01
N ILE A 114 10.40 -14.72 -4.38
CA ILE A 114 9.65 -14.61 -3.13
C ILE A 114 8.71 -13.39 -3.17
N GLU A 115 7.69 -13.42 -2.32
CA GLU A 115 6.86 -12.26 -2.03
C GLU A 115 7.29 -11.65 -0.69
N GLU A 116 7.77 -10.42 -0.72
CA GLU A 116 8.30 -9.70 0.43
C GLU A 116 7.75 -8.27 0.45
N PHE A 117 7.41 -7.81 1.64
CA PHE A 117 7.10 -6.40 1.87
C PHE A 117 8.12 -5.85 2.88
N ASP A 118 9.01 -5.01 2.39
CA ASP A 118 10.12 -4.49 3.20
C ASP A 118 9.61 -3.51 4.27
N GLY A 119 10.07 -3.67 5.50
CA GLY A 119 9.85 -2.71 6.57
C GLY A 119 10.35 -1.30 6.22
N ALA A 120 11.38 -1.20 5.37
CA ALA A 120 11.87 0.06 4.83
C ALA A 120 10.83 0.79 3.94
N ALA A 121 9.80 0.10 3.45
CA ALA A 121 8.68 0.75 2.76
C ALA A 121 7.71 1.42 3.73
N LEU A 122 7.68 1.04 5.01
CA LEU A 122 6.82 1.68 6.01
C LEU A 122 7.46 2.90 6.67
N ILE A 123 8.79 2.88 6.80
CA ILE A 123 9.55 3.94 7.47
C ILE A 123 10.21 4.86 6.45
N GLN A 124 10.54 6.07 6.88
CA GLN A 124 11.38 6.96 6.10
C GLN A 124 12.73 6.28 5.83
N GLN A 125 13.03 5.99 4.57
CA GLN A 125 14.32 5.44 4.18
C GLN A 125 15.45 6.42 4.49
N GLU A 126 16.63 5.89 4.78
CA GLU A 126 17.82 6.71 4.93
C GLU A 126 18.25 7.28 3.56
N PRO A 127 18.89 8.46 3.57
CA PRO A 127 19.71 8.94 2.47
C PRO A 127 20.63 7.88 1.85
N ASP A 128 20.26 7.26 0.74
CA ASP A 128 21.24 6.54 -0.07
C ASP A 128 22.15 7.56 -0.76
N ALA A 129 23.21 7.93 -0.06
CA ALA A 129 24.30 8.75 -0.57
C ALA A 129 25.36 7.90 -1.30
N SER A 130 25.01 6.77 -1.92
CA SER A 130 25.98 5.93 -2.61
C SER A 130 25.46 5.32 -3.92
N SER A 131 25.96 5.84 -5.04
CA SER A 131 26.40 5.05 -6.23
C SER A 131 26.52 5.85 -7.54
N PHE A 132 26.19 7.15 -7.58
CA PHE A 132 26.55 7.95 -8.75
C PHE A 132 28.01 8.42 -8.68
N PRO A 133 28.85 8.11 -9.69
CA PRO A 133 30.22 8.62 -9.76
C PRO A 133 30.18 10.15 -9.70
N SER A 134 30.88 10.72 -8.73
CA SER A 134 30.92 12.15 -8.44
C SER A 134 31.21 12.98 -9.69
N GLY A 135 30.20 13.73 -10.15
CA GLY A 135 30.31 14.61 -11.31
C GLY A 135 29.38 15.81 -11.22
N GLY A 136 29.73 16.79 -10.37
CA GLY A 136 29.33 18.19 -10.59
C GLY A 136 28.10 18.73 -9.85
N LEU A 137 28.35 19.32 -8.68
CA LEU A 137 27.83 20.63 -8.22
C LEU A 137 26.33 20.93 -8.15
N ARG A 138 25.43 19.95 -8.09
CA ARG A 138 24.07 20.15 -7.56
C ARG A 138 23.64 18.97 -6.71
N ALA A 139 23.42 19.20 -5.42
CA ALA A 139 22.76 18.23 -4.54
C ALA A 139 21.31 18.07 -5.01
N THR A 140 21.05 17.08 -5.85
CA THR A 140 19.69 16.67 -6.25
C THR A 140 18.96 15.88 -5.14
N PHE A 141 19.50 15.92 -3.92
CA PHE A 141 19.07 15.15 -2.76
C PHE A 141 17.72 15.58 -2.19
N GLU A 142 17.27 16.81 -2.45
CA GLU A 142 15.96 17.33 -2.02
C GLU A 142 14.85 17.16 -3.07
N ALA A 143 15.19 16.71 -4.29
CA ALA A 143 14.23 16.66 -5.40
C ALA A 143 13.38 15.37 -5.42
N ARG A 144 13.65 14.41 -4.51
CA ARG A 144 12.87 13.18 -4.33
C ARG A 144 12.38 13.14 -2.89
N GLY A 145 11.14 13.56 -2.67
CA GLY A 145 10.53 13.52 -1.34
C GLY A 145 10.53 12.11 -0.76
N TYR A 146 10.64 11.99 0.56
CA TYR A 146 10.54 10.71 1.26
C TYR A 146 9.07 10.36 1.48
N THR A 147 8.69 9.13 1.17
CA THR A 147 7.43 8.55 1.64
C THR A 147 7.67 7.86 2.98
N ALA A 148 6.77 8.10 3.92
CA ALA A 148 6.72 7.39 5.19
C ALA A 148 5.25 7.14 5.50
N TRP A 149 4.95 5.97 6.05
CA TRP A 149 3.58 5.67 6.45
C TRP A 149 3.20 6.47 7.71
N ASP A 150 2.03 7.11 7.67
CA ASP A 150 1.39 7.70 8.84
C ASP A 150 0.52 6.64 9.54
N PRO A 151 0.94 6.12 10.71
CA PRO A 151 0.20 5.07 11.41
C PRO A 151 -1.15 5.54 11.95
N SER A 152 -1.42 6.86 12.00
CA SER A 152 -2.75 7.36 12.38
C SER A 152 -3.80 7.08 11.30
N SER A 153 -3.37 6.87 10.05
CA SER A 153 -4.20 6.45 8.92
C SER A 153 -3.94 4.96 8.63
N PRO A 154 -4.92 4.06 8.89
CA PRO A 154 -4.72 2.64 8.66
C PRO A 154 -4.53 2.35 7.17
N ALA A 155 -3.64 1.40 6.86
CA ALA A 155 -3.53 0.86 5.51
C ALA A 155 -4.87 0.24 5.09
N PHE A 156 -5.16 0.27 3.79
CA PHE A 156 -6.40 -0.26 3.26
C PHE A 156 -6.17 -0.90 1.89
N ILE A 157 -7.13 -1.73 1.47
CA ILE A 157 -7.15 -2.39 0.19
C ILE A 157 -8.18 -1.68 -0.69
N MET A 158 -7.75 -1.34 -1.90
CA MET A 158 -8.62 -0.80 -2.94
C MET A 158 -8.58 -1.75 -4.13
N GLU A 159 -9.75 -2.21 -4.57
CA GLU A 159 -9.89 -2.94 -5.82
C GLU A 159 -9.95 -1.94 -6.98
N ILE A 160 -8.90 -1.91 -7.79
CA ILE A 160 -8.79 -1.01 -8.93
C ILE A 160 -9.13 -1.82 -10.19
N GLY A 161 -10.43 -2.01 -10.43
CA GLY A 161 -10.98 -2.56 -11.69
C GLY A 161 -10.36 -3.89 -12.17
N ARG A 162 -10.66 -4.25 -13.43
CA ARG A 162 -9.91 -5.31 -14.13
C ARG A 162 -8.58 -4.69 -14.55
N GLY A 163 -7.55 -4.87 -13.71
CA GLY A 163 -6.14 -4.48 -13.90
C GLY A 163 -5.76 -3.89 -15.25
#